data_AF-A0A2K5H6Q1-F1
#
_entry.id   AF-A0A2K5H6Q1-F1
#
_cell.length_a   1.000
_cell.length_b   1.000
_cell.length_c   1.000
_cell.angle_alpha   90.00
_cell.angle_beta   90.00
_cell.angle_gamma   90.00
#
_symmetry.space_group_name_H-M   'P 1'
#
loop_
_entity.id
_entity.type
_entity.pdbx_description
1 polymer ?
#
loop_
_entity_poly.entity_id
_entity_poly.type
_entity_poly.pdbx_seq_one_letter_code
_entity_poly.pdbx_strand_id
1 'polypeptide(L)'
;MYENFVEEVDAVDNGISQWAEGEPRYCCDYRHDHHAQPTLNLLAILSLFQVDPSGEIVELAKGGCPWKEHLYHLESGLSPPVAIIFVIYTDQAGQWRVQCVPKEPHSFQSRLPLPEPWRGLRDEALDQVSGIPGCIFVHASGFIGGHRTREGALNMARATLAQRSYLPQMS
;
A
#
# COMPACT_ATOMS: atom_id res chain seq x y z
N MET A 1 -23.78 -20.30 -4.61
CA MET A 1 -23.14 -19.03 -5.02
C MET A 1 -22.07 -18.57 -4.05
N TYR A 2 -22.22 -18.75 -2.73
CA TYR A 2 -21.12 -18.55 -1.77
C TYR A 2 -20.24 -19.80 -1.53
N GLU A 3 -20.74 -21.00 -1.80
CA GLU A 3 -19.97 -22.25 -1.62
C GLU A 3 -18.85 -22.39 -2.67
N ASN A 4 -19.14 -22.20 -3.95
CA ASN A 4 -18.13 -22.28 -5.02
C ASN A 4 -17.02 -21.21 -4.90
N PHE A 5 -17.30 -20.06 -4.28
CA PHE A 5 -16.33 -18.97 -4.15
C PHE A 5 -15.30 -19.23 -3.04
N VAL A 6 -15.70 -19.94 -1.97
CA VAL A 6 -14.75 -20.39 -0.94
C VAL A 6 -13.82 -21.45 -1.53
N GLU A 7 -14.32 -22.34 -2.39
CA GLU A 7 -13.49 -23.32 -3.11
C GLU A 7 -12.47 -22.65 -4.06
N GLU A 8 -12.80 -21.51 -4.68
CA GLU A 8 -11.87 -20.77 -5.55
C GLU A 8 -10.74 -20.08 -4.77
N VAL A 9 -11.04 -19.52 -3.59
CA VAL A 9 -10.01 -18.93 -2.72
C VAL A 9 -9.11 -20.02 -2.12
N ASP A 10 -9.69 -21.13 -1.70
CA ASP A 10 -8.97 -22.31 -1.20
C ASP A 10 -8.10 -22.97 -2.29
N ALA A 11 -8.54 -22.94 -3.55
CA ALA A 11 -7.76 -23.43 -4.70
C ALA A 11 -6.50 -22.59 -4.97
N VAL A 12 -6.56 -21.28 -4.76
CA VAL A 12 -5.39 -20.39 -4.92
C VAL A 12 -4.37 -20.60 -3.80
N ASP A 13 -4.83 -20.78 -2.57
CA ASP A 13 -3.96 -21.04 -1.40
C ASP A 13 -3.32 -22.44 -1.47
N ASN A 14 -4.02 -23.41 -2.07
CA ASN A 14 -3.52 -24.77 -2.34
C ASN A 14 -2.71 -24.91 -3.65
N GLY A 15 -2.38 -23.81 -4.34
CA GLY A 15 -1.47 -23.80 -5.48
C GLY A 15 -2.02 -24.36 -6.79
N ILE A 16 -3.34 -24.32 -7.00
CA ILE A 16 -3.97 -24.75 -8.25
C ILE A 16 -3.73 -23.69 -9.35
N SER A 17 -3.15 -24.11 -10.48
CA SER A 17 -2.82 -23.24 -11.61
C SER A 17 -4.07 -22.62 -12.23
N GLN A 18 -4.06 -21.30 -12.42
CA GLN A 18 -5.14 -20.50 -13.02
C GLN A 18 -5.34 -20.73 -14.53
N TRP A 19 -4.58 -21.64 -15.13
CA TRP A 19 -4.52 -21.84 -16.57
C TRP A 19 -4.81 -23.31 -16.90
N ALA A 20 -5.90 -23.54 -17.63
CA ALA A 20 -6.13 -24.79 -18.33
C ALA A 20 -6.15 -24.49 -19.83
N GLU A 21 -5.22 -25.09 -20.56
CA GLU A 21 -5.29 -25.26 -22.02
C GLU A 21 -5.54 -23.97 -22.84
N GLY A 22 -4.83 -22.89 -22.49
CA GLY A 22 -4.65 -21.74 -23.38
C GLY A 22 -5.72 -20.65 -23.33
N GLU A 23 -6.79 -20.82 -22.55
CA GLU A 23 -7.78 -19.77 -22.26
C GLU A 23 -7.76 -19.44 -20.75
N PRO A 24 -7.64 -18.18 -20.33
CA PRO A 24 -7.75 -17.81 -18.93
C PRO A 24 -9.18 -18.11 -18.44
N ARG A 25 -9.33 -18.93 -17.39
CA ARG A 25 -10.64 -19.23 -16.80
C ARG A 25 -11.37 -17.98 -16.28
N TYR A 26 -10.64 -16.89 -16.04
CA TYR A 26 -11.17 -15.60 -15.66
C TYR A 26 -10.63 -14.54 -16.62
N CYS A 27 -11.36 -14.27 -17.70
CA CYS A 27 -11.10 -13.13 -18.58
C CYS A 27 -11.93 -11.94 -18.09
N CYS A 28 -11.30 -10.94 -17.49
CA CYS A 28 -11.96 -9.64 -17.26
C CYS A 28 -11.79 -8.79 -18.52
N ASP A 29 -12.71 -8.96 -19.47
CA ASP A 29 -12.86 -8.05 -20.60
C ASP A 29 -13.27 -6.66 -20.11
N TYR A 30 -12.48 -5.64 -20.46
CA TYR A 30 -12.62 -4.26 -20.01
C TYR A 30 -13.80 -3.49 -20.66
N ARG A 31 -14.86 -4.20 -21.09
CA ARG A 31 -16.01 -3.59 -21.76
C ARG A 31 -17.31 -4.06 -21.13
N HIS A 32 -17.91 -3.14 -20.37
CA HIS A 32 -19.35 -3.06 -20.08
C HIS A 32 -19.97 -4.13 -19.17
N ASP A 33 -19.25 -4.69 -18.20
CA ASP A 33 -19.89 -5.53 -17.16
C ASP A 33 -19.91 -4.85 -15.79
N HIS A 34 -21.06 -4.26 -15.45
CA HIS A 34 -21.32 -3.63 -14.15
C HIS A 34 -21.27 -4.63 -12.98
N HIS A 35 -21.27 -5.94 -13.24
CA HIS A 35 -21.14 -6.97 -12.21
C HIS A 35 -19.69 -7.40 -11.93
N ALA A 36 -18.75 -7.18 -12.85
CA ALA A 36 -17.33 -7.46 -12.63
C ALA A 36 -16.67 -6.38 -11.73
N GLN A 37 -17.14 -5.14 -11.82
CA GLN A 37 -16.61 -4.01 -11.06
C GLN A 37 -16.71 -4.20 -9.54
N PRO A 38 -17.87 -4.57 -8.96
CA PRO A 38 -18.00 -4.81 -7.52
C PRO A 38 -17.08 -5.92 -6.97
N THR A 39 -16.84 -6.98 -7.74
CA THR A 39 -15.99 -8.12 -7.33
C THR A 39 -14.52 -7.75 -7.39
N LEU A 40 -14.07 -7.08 -8.44
CA LEU A 40 -12.71 -6.52 -8.55
C LEU A 40 -12.44 -5.50 -7.42
N ASN A 41 -13.46 -4.70 -7.11
CA ASN A 41 -13.42 -3.72 -6.04
C ASN A 41 -13.23 -4.38 -4.67
N LEU A 42 -13.96 -5.46 -4.39
CA LEU A 42 -13.83 -6.21 -3.15
C LEU A 42 -12.47 -6.91 -3.04
N LEU A 43 -11.97 -7.52 -4.13
CA LEU A 43 -10.64 -8.13 -4.17
C LEU A 43 -9.53 -7.11 -3.93
N ALA A 44 -9.63 -5.92 -4.54
CA ALA A 44 -8.69 -4.83 -4.31
C ALA A 44 -8.70 -4.39 -2.85
N ILE A 45 -9.88 -4.20 -2.25
CA ILE A 45 -10.01 -3.82 -0.83
C ILE A 45 -9.47 -4.92 0.09
N LEU A 46 -9.81 -6.19 -0.16
CA LEU A 46 -9.32 -7.32 0.65
C LEU A 46 -7.80 -7.46 0.57
N SER A 47 -7.19 -7.17 -0.59
CA SER A 47 -5.74 -7.19 -0.73
C SER A 47 -5.03 -6.13 0.14
N LEU A 48 -5.70 -5.03 0.49
CA LEU A 48 -5.14 -4.02 1.42
C LEU A 48 -4.88 -4.62 2.80
N PHE A 49 -5.84 -5.40 3.30
CA PHE A 49 -5.74 -6.05 4.62
C PHE A 49 -4.73 -7.21 4.64
N GLN A 50 -4.33 -7.73 3.47
CA GLN A 50 -3.25 -8.71 3.37
C GLN A 50 -1.87 -8.06 3.50
N VAL A 51 -1.71 -6.81 3.06
CA VAL A 51 -0.47 -6.05 3.20
C VAL A 51 -0.25 -5.65 4.67
N ASP A 52 -1.27 -5.05 5.28
CA ASP A 52 -1.25 -4.66 6.68
C ASP A 52 -2.65 -4.74 7.30
N PRO A 53 -2.78 -5.23 8.55
CA PRO A 53 -4.08 -5.33 9.22
C PRO A 53 -4.85 -4.01 9.34
N SER A 54 -4.19 -2.85 9.27
CA SER A 54 -4.86 -1.54 9.26
C SER A 54 -5.69 -1.30 8.00
N GLY A 55 -5.33 -1.92 6.87
CA GLY A 55 -5.87 -1.58 5.54
C GLY A 55 -5.43 -0.22 5.00
N GLU A 56 -4.55 0.50 5.71
CA GLU A 56 -4.10 1.86 5.37
C GLU A 56 -2.80 1.89 4.56
N ILE A 57 -2.22 0.72 4.28
CA ILE A 57 -0.95 0.56 3.56
C ILE A 57 -1.21 -0.23 2.29
N VAL A 58 -0.85 0.34 1.14
CA VAL A 58 -0.84 -0.34 -0.16
C VAL A 58 0.57 -0.75 -0.52
N GLU A 59 0.73 -1.94 -1.09
CA GLU A 59 1.97 -2.36 -1.74
C GLU A 59 1.79 -2.41 -3.25
N LEU A 60 2.75 -1.86 -4.00
CA LEU A 60 2.80 -1.97 -5.45
C LEU A 60 3.85 -2.99 -5.87
N ALA A 61 3.45 -3.92 -6.74
CA ALA A 61 4.32 -5.00 -7.23
C ALA A 61 5.56 -4.51 -8.00
N LYS A 62 5.51 -3.30 -8.59
CA LYS A 62 6.61 -2.66 -9.31
C LYS A 62 6.60 -1.15 -9.07
N GLY A 63 7.73 -0.57 -8.66
CA GLY A 63 7.86 0.90 -8.67
C GLY A 63 8.15 1.46 -10.06
N GLY A 64 8.01 2.76 -10.18
CA GLY A 64 8.10 3.49 -11.46
C GLY A 64 6.75 3.66 -12.17
N CYS A 65 5.68 3.04 -11.68
CA CYS A 65 4.32 3.34 -12.15
C CYS A 65 3.79 4.62 -11.47
N PRO A 66 3.23 5.59 -12.24
CA PRO A 66 2.50 6.70 -11.65
C PRO A 66 1.24 6.18 -10.95
N TRP A 67 1.32 5.99 -9.63
CA TRP A 67 0.25 5.41 -8.83
C TRP A 67 -0.77 6.44 -8.33
N LYS A 68 -0.40 7.73 -8.26
CA LYS A 68 -1.23 8.77 -7.62
C LYS A 68 -2.60 8.89 -8.28
N GLU A 69 -2.64 9.07 -9.59
CA GLU A 69 -3.91 9.20 -10.33
C GLU A 69 -4.78 7.95 -10.17
N HIS A 70 -4.18 6.77 -10.35
CA HIS A 70 -4.87 5.50 -10.15
C HIS A 70 -5.42 5.35 -8.72
N LEU A 71 -4.66 5.76 -7.70
CA LEU A 71 -5.10 5.70 -6.30
C LEU A 71 -6.35 6.56 -6.07
N TYR A 72 -6.36 7.81 -6.55
CA TYR A 72 -7.54 8.67 -6.37
C TYR A 72 -8.76 8.18 -7.16
N HIS A 73 -8.55 7.62 -8.35
CA HIS A 73 -9.62 6.95 -9.09
C HIS A 73 -10.17 5.73 -8.34
N LEU A 74 -9.29 4.91 -7.75
CA LEU A 74 -9.68 3.78 -6.91
C LEU A 74 -10.46 4.26 -5.68
N GLU A 75 -9.99 5.26 -4.95
CA GLU A 75 -10.71 5.78 -3.77
C GLU A 75 -12.11 6.31 -4.13
N SER A 76 -12.25 7.00 -5.27
CA SER A 76 -13.53 7.50 -5.76
C SER A 76 -14.50 6.39 -6.18
N GLY A 77 -14.00 5.26 -6.70
CA GLY A 77 -14.83 4.15 -7.19
C GLY A 77 -15.10 3.07 -6.15
N LEU A 78 -14.18 2.88 -5.20
CA LEU A 78 -14.19 1.82 -4.20
C LEU A 78 -14.78 2.26 -2.87
N SER A 79 -14.67 3.55 -2.52
CA SER A 79 -14.97 4.04 -1.16
C SER A 79 -14.39 3.11 -0.08
N PRO A 80 -13.06 2.93 -0.03
CA PRO A 80 -12.46 1.99 0.91
C PRO A 80 -12.87 2.34 2.35
N PRO A 81 -13.04 1.33 3.23
CA PRO A 81 -13.51 1.55 4.60
C PRO A 81 -12.54 2.39 5.43
N VAL A 82 -11.27 2.45 5.00
CA VAL A 82 -10.21 3.26 5.58
C VAL A 82 -9.49 4.04 4.49
N ALA A 83 -9.03 5.25 4.81
CA ALA A 83 -8.25 6.05 3.89
C ALA A 83 -6.83 5.49 3.76
N ILE A 84 -6.31 5.40 2.54
CA ILE A 84 -4.95 4.89 2.31
C ILE A 84 -3.95 5.96 2.73
N ILE A 85 -3.00 5.62 3.60
CA ILE A 85 -2.05 6.58 4.18
C ILE A 85 -0.67 6.41 3.55
N PHE A 86 -0.25 5.17 3.33
CA PHE A 86 1.07 4.85 2.80
C PHE A 86 0.98 3.96 1.57
N VAL A 87 1.92 4.17 0.66
CA VAL A 87 2.20 3.29 -0.47
C VAL A 87 3.65 2.83 -0.35
N ILE A 88 3.87 1.52 -0.37
CA ILE A 88 5.20 0.91 -0.41
C ILE A 88 5.47 0.29 -1.78
N TYR A 89 6.71 0.42 -2.25
CA TYR A 89 7.15 -0.12 -3.53
C TYR A 89 8.67 -0.17 -3.60
N THR A 90 9.22 -0.92 -4.55
CA THR A 90 10.65 -0.92 -4.86
C THR A 90 10.99 0.15 -5.88
N ASP A 91 12.07 0.91 -5.69
CA ASP A 91 12.60 1.75 -6.76
C ASP A 91 13.36 0.93 -7.82
N GLN A 92 13.91 1.62 -8.83
CA GLN A 92 14.67 0.98 -9.91
C GLN A 92 15.95 0.26 -9.41
N ALA A 93 16.45 0.61 -8.23
CA ALA A 93 17.60 -0.02 -7.59
C ALA A 93 17.19 -1.15 -6.63
N GLY A 94 15.91 -1.54 -6.62
CA GLY A 94 15.36 -2.57 -5.75
C GLY A 94 15.23 -2.14 -4.29
N GLN A 95 15.44 -0.87 -3.97
CA GLN A 95 15.31 -0.36 -2.61
C GLN A 95 13.87 -0.04 -2.31
N TRP A 96 13.40 -0.40 -1.12
CA TRP A 96 12.02 -0.15 -0.73
C TRP A 96 11.82 1.32 -0.41
N ARG A 97 10.65 1.82 -0.80
CA ARG A 97 10.17 3.16 -0.54
C ARG A 97 8.90 3.04 0.28
N VAL A 98 8.77 3.94 1.25
CA VAL A 98 7.53 4.21 1.97
C VAL A 98 7.15 5.64 1.65
N GLN A 99 6.05 5.82 0.93
CA GLN A 99 5.62 7.14 0.47
C GLN A 99 4.25 7.47 1.04
N CYS A 100 4.11 8.67 1.58
CA CYS A 100 2.86 9.17 2.13
C CYS A 100 1.92 9.57 0.99
N VAL A 101 0.65 9.22 1.11
CA VAL A 101 -0.39 9.68 0.19
C VAL A 101 -0.66 11.17 0.45
N PRO A 102 -0.65 12.04 -0.59
CA PRO A 102 -1.04 13.44 -0.43
C PRO A 102 -2.52 13.57 -0.04
N LYS A 103 -2.86 14.64 0.68
CA LYS A 103 -4.28 14.95 1.00
C LYS A 103 -5.12 15.09 -0.27
N GLU A 104 -4.54 15.68 -1.32
CA GLU A 104 -5.17 15.92 -2.62
C GLU A 104 -4.14 15.68 -3.75
N PRO A 105 -4.57 15.34 -4.98
CA PRO A 105 -3.69 14.95 -6.09
C PRO A 105 -2.52 15.88 -6.39
N HIS A 106 -2.68 17.18 -6.12
CA HIS A 106 -1.68 18.23 -6.38
C HIS A 106 -1.14 18.89 -5.11
N SER A 107 -1.46 18.34 -3.94
CA SER A 107 -1.01 18.89 -2.67
C SER A 107 0.40 18.43 -2.32
N PHE A 108 1.19 19.35 -1.75
CA PHE A 108 2.46 19.01 -1.10
C PHE A 108 2.27 18.49 0.33
N GLN A 109 1.04 18.55 0.87
CA GLN A 109 0.72 18.06 2.21
C GLN A 109 0.39 16.57 2.16
N SER A 110 1.14 15.79 2.94
CA SER A 110 0.84 14.36 3.17
C SER A 110 -0.35 14.20 4.12
N ARG A 111 -1.14 13.13 3.96
CA ARG A 111 -2.18 12.73 4.92
C ARG A 111 -1.58 12.47 6.30
N LEU A 112 -0.46 11.76 6.32
CA LEU A 112 0.36 11.53 7.50
C LEU A 112 1.84 11.50 7.08
N PRO A 113 2.60 12.59 7.29
CA PRO A 113 4.03 12.58 7.01
C PRO A 113 4.77 11.67 8.00
N LEU A 114 5.93 11.14 7.57
CA LEU A 114 6.82 10.38 8.45
C LEU A 114 7.24 11.21 9.69
N PRO A 115 7.55 10.54 10.83
CA PRO A 115 7.85 11.18 12.11
C PRO A 115 8.88 12.29 11.98
N GLU A 116 8.62 13.42 12.61
CA GLU A 116 9.52 14.57 12.60
C GLU A 116 10.96 14.22 13.03
N PRO A 117 11.18 13.38 14.07
CA PRO A 117 12.54 12.99 14.46
C PRO A 117 13.33 12.25 13.38
N TRP A 118 12.67 11.65 12.39
CA TRP A 118 13.32 10.90 11.32
C TRP A 118 13.75 11.79 10.15
N ARG A 119 13.12 12.96 10.01
CA ARG A 119 13.22 13.78 8.80
C ARG A 119 14.64 14.29 8.56
N GLY A 120 15.14 14.09 7.35
CA GLY A 120 16.50 14.47 6.98
C GLY A 120 17.58 13.51 7.46
N LEU A 121 17.24 12.49 8.24
CA LEU A 121 18.18 11.46 8.68
C LEU A 121 18.36 10.39 7.61
N ARG A 122 19.51 9.70 7.70
CA ARG A 122 19.95 8.65 6.78
C ARG A 122 20.68 7.56 7.56
N ASP A 123 20.70 6.37 6.97
CA ASP A 123 21.54 5.24 7.38
C ASP A 123 21.54 5.03 8.92
N GLU A 124 22.71 4.83 9.56
CA GLU A 124 22.79 4.46 10.97
C GLU A 124 22.15 5.50 11.92
N ALA A 125 22.18 6.78 11.56
CA ALA A 125 21.53 7.82 12.36
C ALA A 125 20.01 7.67 12.38
N LEU A 126 19.43 7.26 11.24
CA LEU A 126 18.01 6.97 11.15
C LEU A 126 17.65 5.65 11.83
N ASP A 127 18.50 4.63 11.73
CA ASP A 127 18.32 3.35 12.44
C ASP A 127 18.23 3.59 13.96
N GLN A 128 19.14 4.41 14.51
CA GLN A 128 19.18 4.71 15.94
C GLN A 128 17.93 5.45 16.43
N VAL A 129 17.45 6.43 15.67
CA VAL A 129 16.28 7.25 16.06
C VAL A 129 14.95 6.51 15.82
N SER A 130 14.87 5.70 14.77
CA SER A 130 13.66 4.94 14.45
C SER A 130 13.53 3.64 15.23
N GLY A 131 14.65 3.05 15.67
CA GLY A 131 14.70 1.70 16.20
C GLY A 131 14.47 0.63 15.12
N ILE A 132 14.51 0.99 13.83
CA ILE A 132 14.29 0.12 12.68
C ILE A 132 15.61 -0.01 11.92
N PRO A 133 16.32 -1.15 12.00
CA PRO A 133 17.62 -1.30 11.35
C PRO A 133 17.50 -1.48 9.83
N GLY A 134 18.41 -0.85 9.08
CA GLY A 134 18.48 -0.94 7.62
C GLY A 134 17.72 0.16 6.89
N CYS A 135 17.41 1.27 7.56
CA CYS A 135 16.91 2.47 6.92
C CYS A 135 17.95 3.07 5.97
N ILE A 136 17.46 3.74 4.93
CA ILE A 136 18.30 4.41 3.93
C ILE A 136 18.19 5.92 4.13
N PHE A 137 16.96 6.45 4.19
CA PHE A 137 16.72 7.88 4.43
C PHE A 137 15.26 8.19 4.75
N VAL A 138 15.02 9.39 5.27
CA VAL A 138 13.71 10.07 5.22
C VAL A 138 13.90 11.49 4.68
N HIS A 139 13.05 11.90 3.74
CA HIS A 139 13.08 13.27 3.19
C HIS A 139 12.80 14.31 4.29
N ALA A 140 13.35 15.52 4.17
CA ALA A 140 13.23 16.57 5.19
C ALA A 140 11.78 16.98 5.51
N SER A 141 10.86 16.84 4.56
CA SER A 141 9.42 17.08 4.81
C SER A 141 8.65 15.84 5.30
N GLY A 142 9.29 14.67 5.35
CA GLY A 142 8.67 13.40 5.75
C GLY A 142 7.76 12.76 4.71
N PHE A 143 7.64 13.28 3.47
CA PHE A 143 6.73 12.70 2.48
C PHE A 143 7.15 11.31 1.98
N ILE A 144 8.44 10.99 2.05
CA ILE A 144 9.00 9.71 1.58
C ILE A 144 10.17 9.27 2.45
N GLY A 145 10.29 7.97 2.65
CA GLY A 145 11.42 7.29 3.25
C GLY A 145 11.85 6.08 2.43
N GLY A 146 13.02 5.54 2.77
CA GLY A 146 13.60 4.38 2.11
C GLY A 146 14.12 3.35 3.09
N HIS A 147 13.94 2.08 2.76
CA HIS A 147 14.43 0.93 3.52
C HIS A 147 15.05 -0.12 2.59
N ARG A 148 15.99 -0.93 3.11
CA ARG A 148 16.63 -2.01 2.33
C ARG A 148 15.71 -3.21 2.09
N THR A 149 14.68 -3.36 2.91
CA THR A 149 13.78 -4.52 2.93
C THR A 149 12.32 -4.09 2.93
N ARG A 150 11.45 -4.95 2.39
CA ARG A 150 9.99 -4.79 2.41
C ARG A 150 9.48 -4.60 3.82
N GLU A 151 9.85 -5.52 4.72
CA GLU A 151 9.36 -5.52 6.09
C GLU A 151 9.77 -4.26 6.85
N GLY A 152 10.99 -3.74 6.63
CA GLY A 152 11.39 -2.50 7.27
C GLY A 152 10.63 -1.27 6.73
N ALA A 153 10.30 -1.23 5.44
CA ALA A 153 9.42 -0.18 4.90
C ALA A 153 8.00 -0.25 5.50
N LEU A 154 7.45 -1.46 5.68
CA LEU A 154 6.20 -1.68 6.41
C LEU A 154 6.32 -1.22 7.87
N ASN A 155 7.41 -1.55 8.56
CA ASN A 155 7.60 -1.16 9.96
C ASN A 155 7.73 0.36 10.12
N MET A 156 8.35 1.05 9.16
CA MET A 156 8.36 2.51 9.12
C MET A 156 6.94 3.09 9.01
N ALA A 157 6.11 2.55 8.11
CA ALA A 157 4.72 2.95 7.96
C ALA A 157 3.90 2.67 9.23
N ARG A 158 3.98 1.45 9.78
CA ARG A 158 3.30 1.03 11.00
C ARG A 158 3.67 1.88 12.22
N ALA A 159 4.95 2.13 12.44
CA ALA A 159 5.41 3.00 13.52
C ALA A 159 4.86 4.42 13.37
N THR A 160 4.73 4.91 12.14
CA THR A 160 4.10 6.22 11.86
C THR A 160 2.60 6.21 12.16
N LEU A 161 1.87 5.16 11.73
CA LEU A 161 0.46 4.97 12.04
C LEU A 161 0.21 4.88 13.56
N ALA A 162 1.07 4.19 14.29
CA ALA A 162 0.98 4.08 15.75
C ALA A 162 1.14 5.44 16.46
N GLN A 163 2.01 6.33 15.94
CA GLN A 163 2.16 7.69 16.48
C GLN A 163 0.94 8.57 16.20
N ARG A 164 0.23 8.36 15.07
CA ARG A 164 -1.03 9.07 14.77
C ARG A 164 -2.07 8.84 15.86
N SER A 165 -2.17 7.61 16.36
CA SER A 165 -3.14 7.24 17.41
C SER A 165 -2.85 7.88 18.78
N TYR A 166 -1.66 8.47 18.96
CA TYR A 166 -1.22 9.08 20.22
C TYR A 166 -1.28 10.61 20.22
N LEU A 167 -1.52 11.24 19.07
CA LEU A 167 -1.72 12.69 18.98
C LEU A 167 -3.21 13.00 19.24
N PRO A 168 -3.57 13.75 20.29
CA PRO A 168 -4.94 14.24 20.43
C PRO A 168 -5.26 15.07 19.19
N GLN A 169 -6.42 14.83 18.59
CA GLN A 169 -6.93 15.64 17.50
C GLN A 169 -7.04 17.08 18.01
N MET A 170 -6.05 17.92 17.68
CA MET A 170 -6.15 19.35 17.91
C MET A 170 -7.14 19.89 16.87
N SER A 171 -8.40 19.95 17.32
CA SER A 171 -9.53 20.64 16.69
C SER A 171 -9.26 22.12 16.50
#